data_AF-A0A8C6L2S4-F1
#
_entry.id   AF-A0A8C6L2S4-F1
#
_cell.length_a   1.000
_cell.length_b   1.000
_cell.length_c   1.000
_cell.angle_alpha   90.00
_cell.angle_beta   90.00
_cell.angle_gamma   90.00
#
_symmetry.space_group_name_H-M   'P 1'
#
loop_
_entity.id
_entity.type
_entity.pdbx_description
1 polymer ?
#
loop_
_entity_poly.entity_id
_entity_poly.type
_entity_poly.pdbx_seq_one_letter_code
_entity_poly.pdbx_strand_id
1 'polypeptide(L)'
;SEKEEGPLSCTICGKCFSPSCLARHMRNHTGEKPRSRKSCGKGFIQKTNLLSHMRTHTGEKLFPCETCGKTHTGEKPYSCETCGKCFSQSSHLTKHMRTHTGERSFPCLICGRRFRQTTSLTSHMRTHS
;
A
#
# COMPACT_ATOMS: atom_id res chain seq x y z
N SER A 1 -10.46 -4.41 -35.96
CA SER A 1 -11.73 -4.38 -35.22
C SER A 1 -11.46 -4.43 -33.74
N GLU A 2 -11.35 -3.25 -33.14
CA GLU A 2 -11.13 -3.04 -31.72
C GLU A 2 -12.40 -3.43 -30.95
N LYS A 3 -12.31 -4.43 -30.08
CA LYS A 3 -13.38 -4.70 -29.12
C LYS A 3 -13.16 -3.80 -27.91
N GLU A 4 -13.84 -2.66 -27.92
CA GLU A 4 -14.05 -1.80 -26.76
C GLU A 4 -14.91 -2.56 -25.72
N GLU A 5 -14.27 -3.46 -24.97
CA GLU A 5 -14.89 -4.13 -23.83
C GLU A 5 -14.95 -3.13 -22.67
N GLY A 6 -16.12 -2.51 -22.49
CA GLY A 6 -16.36 -1.52 -21.43
C GLY A 6 -16.05 -2.02 -20.00
N PRO A 7 -16.04 -1.12 -19.00
CA PRO A 7 -15.71 -1.49 -17.63
C PRO A 7 -16.67 -2.55 -17.07
N LEU A 8 -16.13 -3.74 -16.77
CA LEU A 8 -16.87 -4.88 -16.24
C LEU A 8 -17.03 -4.74 -14.72
N SER A 9 -18.24 -4.99 -14.22
CA SER A 9 -18.56 -4.95 -12.79
C SER A 9 -18.39 -6.30 -12.12
N CYS A 10 -17.81 -6.32 -10.92
CA CYS A 10 -17.77 -7.49 -10.06
C CYS A 10 -19.18 -7.86 -9.58
N THR A 11 -19.61 -9.09 -9.83
CA THR A 11 -20.94 -9.59 -9.45
C THR A 11 -21.13 -9.76 -7.94
N ILE A 12 -20.04 -9.86 -7.17
CA ILE A 12 -20.07 -10.07 -5.72
C ILE A 12 -20.13 -8.75 -4.94
N CYS A 13 -19.48 -7.69 -5.45
CA CYS A 13 -19.37 -6.42 -4.72
C CYS A 13 -19.69 -5.16 -5.53
N GLY A 14 -20.15 -5.31 -6.77
CA GLY A 14 -20.59 -4.21 -7.65
C GLY A 14 -19.49 -3.30 -8.17
N LYS A 15 -18.21 -3.51 -7.82
CA LYS A 15 -17.11 -2.62 -8.23
C LYS A 15 -16.76 -2.78 -9.71
N CYS A 16 -16.62 -1.67 -10.43
CA CYS A 16 -16.24 -1.64 -11.85
C CYS A 16 -14.72 -1.68 -12.04
N PHE A 17 -14.28 -2.44 -13.03
CA PHE A 17 -12.87 -2.63 -13.36
C PHE A 17 -12.67 -2.77 -14.86
N SER A 18 -11.46 -2.51 -15.35
CA SER A 18 -11.07 -3.01 -16.67
C SER A 18 -11.03 -4.56 -16.65
N PRO A 19 -11.17 -5.23 -17.81
CA PRO A 19 -11.24 -6.70 -17.87
C PRO A 19 -10.07 -7.42 -17.17
N SER A 20 -8.84 -6.93 -17.35
CA SER A 20 -7.64 -7.47 -16.68
C SER A 20 -7.62 -7.22 -15.17
N CYS A 21 -8.26 -6.14 -14.70
CA CYS A 21 -8.38 -5.82 -13.28
C CYS A 21 -9.47 -6.64 -12.59
N LEU A 22 -10.58 -6.95 -13.29
CA LEU A 22 -11.68 -7.75 -12.73
C LEU A 22 -11.21 -9.18 -12.42
N ALA A 23 -10.54 -9.84 -13.38
CA ALA A 23 -10.02 -11.20 -13.18
C ALA A 23 -9.07 -11.31 -11.97
N ARG A 24 -8.20 -10.31 -11.77
CA ARG A 24 -7.35 -10.21 -10.59
C ARG A 24 -8.15 -9.92 -9.31
N HIS A 25 -9.18 -9.07 -9.39
CA HIS A 25 -10.02 -8.70 -8.26
C HIS A 25 -10.81 -9.89 -7.70
N MET A 26 -11.32 -10.77 -8.56
CA MET A 26 -12.11 -11.94 -8.15
C MET A 26 -11.37 -12.88 -7.19
N ARG A 27 -10.03 -12.92 -7.24
CA ARG A 27 -9.19 -13.69 -6.30
C ARG A 27 -9.31 -13.27 -4.84
N ASN A 28 -9.78 -12.05 -4.57
CA ASN A 28 -10.07 -11.62 -3.20
C ASN A 28 -11.32 -12.28 -2.63
N HIS A 29 -12.27 -12.67 -3.48
CA HIS A 29 -13.51 -13.34 -3.06
C HIS A 29 -13.33 -14.86 -2.99
N THR A 30 -12.58 -15.45 -3.93
CA THR A 30 -12.31 -16.90 -3.94
C THR A 30 -11.25 -17.33 -2.93
N GLY A 31 -10.49 -16.38 -2.37
CA GLY A 31 -9.36 -16.68 -1.47
C GLY A 31 -8.15 -17.30 -2.17
N GLU A 32 -8.19 -17.42 -3.50
CA GLU A 32 -7.12 -18.00 -4.30
C GLU A 32 -5.83 -17.18 -4.14
N LYS A 33 -4.79 -17.81 -3.61
CA LYS A 33 -3.47 -17.21 -3.36
C LYS A 33 -2.41 -17.84 -4.26
N PRO A 34 -2.42 -17.55 -5.58
CA PRO A 34 -1.54 -18.20 -6.55
C PRO A 34 -0.05 -17.88 -6.36
N ARG A 35 0.30 -16.92 -5.48
CA ARG A 35 1.69 -16.57 -5.17
C ARG A 35 2.02 -17.01 -3.75
N SER A 36 2.77 -18.08 -3.58
CA SER A 36 3.18 -18.57 -2.26
C SER A 36 4.69 -18.45 -2.04
N ARG A 37 5.08 -18.19 -0.79
CA ARG A 37 6.48 -18.34 -0.37
C ARG A 37 6.71 -19.78 0.09
N LYS A 38 7.60 -20.49 -0.60
CA LYS A 38 8.00 -21.86 -0.23
C LYS A 38 8.61 -21.95 1.17
N SER A 39 9.38 -20.94 1.59
CA SER A 39 10.11 -20.99 2.87
C SER A 39 9.23 -20.87 4.12
N CYS A 40 7.98 -20.40 4.01
CA CYS A 40 7.10 -20.24 5.17
C CYS A 40 5.61 -20.53 4.89
N GLY A 41 5.29 -21.06 3.71
CA GLY A 41 3.93 -21.43 3.30
C GLY A 41 2.94 -20.27 3.09
N LYS A 42 3.35 -19.00 3.29
CA LYS A 42 2.41 -17.86 3.19
C LYS A 42 2.02 -17.58 1.73
N GLY A 43 0.71 -17.56 1.48
CA GLY A 43 0.10 -17.26 0.18
C GLY A 43 -0.37 -15.81 0.03
N PHE A 44 -0.24 -15.27 -1.18
CA PHE A 44 -0.58 -13.90 -1.56
C PHE A 44 -1.34 -13.89 -2.88
N ILE A 45 -2.27 -12.94 -2.99
CA ILE A 45 -3.08 -12.73 -4.20
C ILE A 45 -2.27 -12.02 -5.30
N GLN A 46 -1.37 -11.10 -4.91
CA GLN A 46 -0.55 -10.29 -5.81
C GLN A 46 0.96 -10.50 -5.59
N LYS A 47 1.74 -10.44 -6.67
CA LYS A 47 3.21 -10.58 -6.64
C LYS A 47 3.87 -9.45 -5.83
N THR A 48 3.36 -8.23 -5.90
CA THR A 48 3.84 -7.07 -5.10
C THR A 48 3.72 -7.32 -3.61
N ASN A 49 2.64 -7.97 -3.17
CA ASN A 49 2.44 -8.34 -1.76
C ASN A 49 3.42 -9.43 -1.33
N LEU A 50 3.67 -10.42 -2.21
CA LEU A 50 4.73 -11.41 -2.00
C LEU A 50 6.10 -10.72 -1.88
N LEU A 51 6.51 -9.88 -2.84
CA LEU A 51 7.78 -9.15 -2.78
C LEU A 51 7.92 -8.32 -1.50
N SER A 52 6.85 -7.64 -1.09
CA SER A 52 6.79 -6.94 0.19
C SER A 52 7.05 -7.86 1.39
N HIS A 53 6.46 -9.06 1.35
CA HIS A 53 6.63 -10.09 2.37
C HIS A 53 8.00 -10.78 2.33
N MET A 54 8.66 -10.90 1.18
CA MET A 54 10.01 -11.52 1.10
C MET A 54 10.99 -10.80 2.02
N ARG A 55 10.81 -9.48 2.21
CA ARG A 55 11.61 -8.65 3.12
C ARG A 55 11.54 -9.05 4.58
N THR A 56 10.55 -9.85 4.99
CA THR A 56 10.49 -10.42 6.33
C THR A 56 11.35 -11.67 6.49
N HIS A 57 11.93 -12.18 5.40
CA HIS A 57 12.72 -13.41 5.36
C HIS A 57 14.14 -13.20 4.84
N THR A 58 14.35 -12.28 3.88
CA THR A 58 15.60 -12.22 3.10
C THR A 58 16.71 -11.38 3.69
N GLY A 59 16.53 -10.65 4.80
CA GLY A 59 17.65 -10.09 5.56
C GLY A 59 18.85 -9.52 4.77
N GLU A 60 18.64 -8.72 3.72
CA GLU A 60 19.71 -8.09 2.94
C GLU A 60 19.30 -6.63 2.71
N LYS A 61 20.00 -5.58 3.16
CA LYS A 61 21.25 -5.37 3.91
C LYS A 61 20.92 -4.97 5.35
N LEU A 62 21.40 -5.76 6.29
CA LEU A 62 21.17 -5.63 7.73
C LEU A 62 22.16 -4.61 8.32
N PHE A 63 21.65 -3.47 8.80
CA PHE A 63 22.42 -2.59 9.68
C PHE A 63 21.98 -2.87 11.12
N PRO A 64 22.80 -3.58 11.94
CA PRO A 64 22.53 -3.70 13.35
C PRO A 64 22.66 -2.33 14.01
N CYS A 65 21.59 -1.86 14.65
CA CYS A 65 21.62 -0.64 15.43
C CYS A 65 21.94 -0.99 16.88
N GLU A 66 23.19 -0.77 17.30
CA GLU A 66 23.66 -1.06 18.67
C GLU A 66 22.86 -0.31 19.74
N THR A 67 22.24 0.82 19.39
CA THR A 67 21.43 1.63 20.30
C THR A 67 20.03 1.06 20.56
N CYS A 68 19.43 0.31 19.62
CA CYS A 68 18.08 -0.23 19.79
C CYS A 68 17.97 -1.76 19.66
N GLY A 69 19.09 -2.46 19.46
CA GLY A 69 19.16 -3.93 19.42
C GLY A 69 18.39 -4.55 18.25
N LYS A 70 18.11 -3.78 17.19
CA LYS A 70 17.28 -4.20 16.06
C LYS A 70 18.02 -4.02 14.74
N THR A 71 17.63 -4.84 13.77
CA THR A 71 18.24 -4.86 12.45
C THR A 71 17.35 -4.13 11.43
N HIS A 72 17.93 -3.19 10.68
CA HIS A 72 17.21 -2.40 9.69
C HIS A 72 17.54 -2.86 8.26
N THR A 73 16.52 -2.97 7.38
CA THR A 73 16.70 -3.25 5.95
C THR A 73 16.75 -1.93 5.17
N GLY A 74 17.89 -1.65 4.52
CA GLY A 74 18.13 -0.39 3.79
C GLY A 74 17.43 -0.27 2.43
N GLU A 75 16.77 -1.33 1.94
CA GLU A 75 16.17 -1.32 0.61
C GLU A 75 14.92 -0.44 0.51
N LYS A 76 14.99 0.53 -0.40
CA LYS A 76 13.94 1.51 -0.67
C LYS A 76 13.66 1.57 -2.18
N PRO A 77 12.98 0.56 -2.75
CA PRO A 77 12.78 0.45 -4.20
C PRO A 77 11.79 1.49 -4.76
N TYR A 78 11.08 2.23 -3.91
CA TYR A 78 10.09 3.21 -4.35
C TYR A 78 10.65 4.63 -4.17
N SER A 79 11.12 5.25 -5.24
CA SER A 79 11.63 6.63 -5.23
C SER A 79 10.54 7.65 -5.55
N CYS A 80 10.64 8.82 -4.93
CA CYS A 80 9.88 10.01 -5.32
C CYS A 80 10.62 10.72 -6.45
N GLU A 81 10.00 10.88 -7.60
CA GLU A 81 10.60 11.58 -8.75
C GLU A 81 10.76 13.08 -8.49
N THR A 82 9.92 13.67 -7.63
CA THR A 82 9.97 15.11 -7.33
C THR A 82 11.13 15.50 -6.43
N CYS A 83 11.53 14.65 -5.47
CA CYS A 83 12.56 15.01 -4.47
C CYS A 83 13.63 13.93 -4.25
N GLY A 84 13.63 12.86 -5.04
CA GLY A 84 14.59 11.75 -4.94
C GLY A 84 14.44 10.88 -3.68
N LYS A 85 13.48 11.17 -2.79
CA LYS A 85 13.33 10.45 -1.52
C LYS A 85 12.84 9.01 -1.76
N CYS A 86 13.57 8.03 -1.22
CA CYS A 86 13.23 6.62 -1.38
C CYS A 86 12.44 6.05 -0.20
N PHE A 87 11.53 5.12 -0.49
CA PHE A 87 10.65 4.44 0.44
C PHE A 87 10.73 2.92 0.25
N SER A 88 10.59 2.20 1.36
CA SER A 88 10.50 0.75 1.35
C SER A 88 9.12 0.25 0.90
N GLN A 89 8.06 1.05 0.96
CA GLN A 89 6.72 0.61 0.54
C GLN A 89 6.08 1.60 -0.42
N SER A 90 5.36 1.10 -1.42
CA SER A 90 4.61 1.93 -2.36
C SER A 90 3.56 2.78 -1.66
N SER A 91 2.88 2.23 -0.65
CA SER A 91 1.90 2.96 0.18
C SER A 91 2.54 4.16 0.89
N HIS A 92 3.80 4.05 1.30
CA HIS A 92 4.54 5.15 1.92
C HIS A 92 4.91 6.22 0.89
N LEU A 93 5.33 5.82 -0.31
CA LEU A 93 5.54 6.75 -1.43
C LEU A 93 4.25 7.48 -1.79
N THR A 94 3.11 6.80 -1.95
CA THR A 94 1.82 7.44 -2.26
C THR A 94 1.41 8.44 -1.17
N LYS A 95 1.51 8.05 0.11
CA LYS A 95 1.27 8.98 1.22
C LYS A 95 2.22 10.18 1.16
N HIS A 96 3.48 9.94 0.81
CA HIS A 96 4.47 10.97 0.62
C HIS A 96 4.14 11.91 -0.55
N MET A 97 3.64 11.44 -1.70
CA MET A 97 3.33 12.34 -2.82
C MET A 97 2.35 13.47 -2.45
N ARG A 98 1.44 13.22 -1.49
CA ARG A 98 0.56 14.25 -0.95
C ARG A 98 1.29 15.45 -0.27
N THR A 99 2.61 15.42 -0.04
CA THR A 99 3.39 16.58 0.50
C THR A 99 3.54 17.59 -0.60
N HIS A 100 3.78 17.10 -1.82
CA HIS A 100 4.06 17.93 -2.97
C HIS A 100 2.78 18.55 -3.50
N THR A 101 1.67 17.80 -3.49
CA THR A 101 0.37 18.31 -3.94
C THR A 101 -0.36 19.15 -2.89
N GLY A 102 0.07 19.11 -1.63
CA GLY A 102 -0.64 19.77 -0.52
C GLY A 102 -2.02 19.18 -0.21
N GLU A 103 -2.37 18.04 -0.79
CA GLU A 103 -3.68 17.42 -0.65
C GLU A 103 -4.00 17.08 0.82
N ARG A 104 -5.11 17.63 1.33
CA ARG A 104 -5.64 17.39 2.68
C ARG A 104 -7.07 16.86 2.60
N SER A 105 -7.19 15.57 2.32
CA SER A 105 -8.46 14.90 2.03
C SER A 105 -9.26 14.51 3.29
N PHE A 106 -8.70 14.66 4.49
CA PHE A 106 -9.34 14.21 5.73
C PHE A 106 -9.79 15.40 6.60
N PRO A 107 -11.04 15.86 6.47
CA PRO A 107 -11.56 16.93 7.31
C PRO A 107 -11.90 16.41 8.72
N CYS A 108 -11.63 17.24 9.74
CA CYS A 108 -12.25 17.12 11.05
C CYS A 108 -13.67 17.64 10.96
N LEU A 109 -14.65 16.84 11.38
CA LEU A 109 -16.06 17.22 11.33
C LEU A 109 -16.47 18.18 12.46
N ILE A 110 -15.61 18.36 13.48
CA ILE A 110 -15.89 19.25 14.62
C ILE A 110 -15.41 20.68 14.32
N CYS A 111 -14.15 20.84 13.87
CA CYS A 111 -13.55 22.17 13.66
C CYS A 111 -13.20 22.48 12.19
N GLY A 112 -13.54 21.60 11.25
CA GLY A 112 -13.27 21.79 9.82
C GLY A 112 -11.80 21.64 9.41
N ARG A 113 -10.87 21.47 10.36
CA ARG A 113 -9.43 21.37 10.07
C ARG A 113 -9.13 20.15 9.20
N ARG A 114 -8.35 20.34 8.14
CA ARG A 114 -8.04 19.28 7.16
C ARG A 114 -6.66 18.68 7.38
N PHE A 115 -6.59 17.36 7.29
CA PHE A 115 -5.39 16.55 7.46
C PHE A 115 -5.07 15.77 6.18
N ARG A 116 -3.80 15.40 6.03
CA ARG A 116 -3.31 14.63 4.89
C ARG A 116 -3.32 13.11 5.12
N GLN A 117 -3.39 12.69 6.38
CA GLN A 117 -3.41 11.29 6.78
C GLN A 117 -4.52 11.06 7.81
N THR A 118 -5.14 9.89 7.75
CA THR A 118 -6.16 9.45 8.71
C THR A 118 -5.61 9.38 10.12
N THR A 119 -4.38 8.88 10.30
CA THR A 119 -3.70 8.80 11.60
C THR A 119 -3.56 10.17 12.27
N SER A 120 -3.23 11.21 11.49
CA SER A 120 -3.16 12.59 11.98
C SER A 120 -4.54 13.10 12.40
N LEU A 121 -5.59 12.81 11.61
CA LEU A 121 -6.97 13.14 11.99
C LEU A 121 -7.37 12.40 13.27
N THR A 122 -7.16 11.09 13.36
CA THR A 122 -7.50 10.29 14.55
C THR A 122 -6.80 10.79 15.81
N SER A 123 -5.51 11.14 15.71
CA SER A 123 -4.79 11.75 16.83
C SER A 123 -5.35 13.12 17.19
N HIS A 124 -5.75 13.92 16.20
CA HIS A 124 -6.39 15.21 16.43
C HIS A 124 -7.77 15.07 17.06
N MET A 125 -8.56 14.05 16.71
CA MET A 125 -9.88 13.86 17.32
C MET A 125 -9.83 13.69 18.83
N ARG A 126 -8.68 13.23 19.38
CA ARG A 126 -8.45 13.15 20.83
C ARG A 126 -8.37 14.52 21.52
N THR A 127 -8.17 15.61 20.77
CA THR A 127 -8.18 16.97 21.33
C THR A 127 -9.58 17.56 21.44
N HIS A 128 -10.59 16.87 20.89
CA HIS A 128 -12.01 17.23 21.01
C HIS A 128 -12.76 16.30 21.98
N SER A 129 -12.03 15.43 22.66
CA SER A 129 -12.54 14.57 23.75
C SER A 129 -12.57 15.39 25.03
#